data_AF-A0A965QCL3-F1
#
_entry.id   AF-A0A965QCL3-F1
#
_cell.length_a   1.000
_cell.length_b   1.000
_cell.length_c   1.000
_cell.angle_alpha   90.00
_cell.angle_beta   90.00
_cell.angle_gamma   90.00
#
_symmetry.space_group_name_H-M   'P 1'
#
loop_
_entity.id
_entity.type
_entity.pdbx_description
1 polymer ?
#
loop_
_entity_poly.entity_id
_entity_poly.type
_entity_poly.pdbx_seq_one_letter_code
_entity_poly.pdbx_strand_id
1 'polypeptide(L)'
;MRVVRSQREQKERKRELDRLSGYQPLATVEFVGNNPGPTRLQAVYLLYSRSTLVLMALKKSGINKPQDLAGKKIAAPVFDSVRKSFPIYARAIGIDPKSVTFLSTDPAIRETLVIRGEADATTGFELNRLTLVQRGAKDEDINMFRYVDAGLKLYGNAVLVSSKMIAENPRAVTGLLRAINRAMIDTIANPEEAIRANKAPDLTIDTGERRAQIGKP
;
A
#
# COMPACT_ATOMS: atom_id res chain seq x y z
N MET A 1 -43.20 -2.18 12.38
CA MET A 1 -43.20 -3.04 11.18
C MET A 1 -41.89 -2.81 10.43
N ARG A 2 -40.86 -3.65 10.68
CA ARG A 2 -39.46 -3.41 10.24
C ARG A 2 -39.06 -4.35 9.10
N VAL A 3 -38.99 -3.77 7.90
CA VAL A 3 -38.01 -3.97 6.82
C VAL A 3 -37.42 -5.38 6.65
N VAL A 4 -38.09 -6.22 5.84
CA VAL A 4 -37.47 -7.35 5.14
C VAL A 4 -37.04 -6.83 3.76
N ARG A 5 -35.77 -6.41 3.61
CA ARG A 5 -35.24 -6.05 2.27
C ARG A 5 -35.19 -7.28 1.39
N SER A 6 -35.63 -7.15 0.13
CA SER A 6 -35.83 -8.29 -0.76
C SER A 6 -34.51 -9.01 -1.04
N GLN A 7 -34.56 -10.34 -1.22
CA GLN A 7 -33.40 -11.18 -1.56
C GLN A 7 -32.63 -10.67 -2.80
N ARG A 8 -33.34 -10.00 -3.73
CA ARG A 8 -32.76 -9.40 -4.93
C ARG A 8 -31.89 -8.18 -4.61
N GLU A 9 -32.36 -7.29 -3.74
CA GLU A 9 -31.58 -6.13 -3.28
C GLU A 9 -30.35 -6.55 -2.48
N GLN A 10 -30.44 -7.63 -1.69
CA GLN A 10 -29.28 -8.16 -0.96
C GLN A 10 -28.22 -8.74 -1.90
N LYS A 11 -28.65 -9.40 -2.98
CA LYS A 11 -27.76 -9.99 -3.99
C LYS A 11 -27.12 -8.92 -4.88
N GLU A 12 -27.87 -7.88 -5.25
CA GLU A 12 -27.35 -6.70 -5.97
C GLU A 12 -26.36 -5.92 -5.11
N ARG A 13 -26.71 -5.66 -3.84
CA ARG A 13 -25.80 -5.02 -2.88
C ARG A 13 -24.53 -5.83 -2.64
N LYS A 14 -24.62 -7.16 -2.58
CA LYS A 14 -23.44 -8.03 -2.49
C LYS A 14 -22.55 -7.93 -3.74
N ARG A 15 -23.14 -7.96 -4.93
CA ARG A 15 -22.40 -7.77 -6.20
C ARG A 15 -21.76 -6.38 -6.30
N GLU A 16 -22.45 -5.36 -5.83
CA GLU A 16 -21.94 -3.99 -5.79
C GLU A 16 -20.82 -3.85 -4.75
N LEU A 17 -20.94 -4.48 -3.58
CA LEU A 17 -19.89 -4.56 -2.58
C LEU A 17 -18.67 -5.36 -3.08
N ASP A 18 -18.88 -6.43 -3.83
CA ASP A 18 -17.79 -7.21 -4.45
C ASP A 18 -17.09 -6.39 -5.56
N ARG A 19 -17.83 -5.55 -6.28
CA ARG A 19 -17.28 -4.59 -7.25
C ARG A 19 -16.51 -3.47 -6.54
N LEU A 20 -17.05 -2.94 -5.45
CA LEU A 20 -16.44 -1.86 -4.65
C LEU A 20 -15.26 -2.36 -3.81
N SER A 21 -15.20 -3.62 -3.41
CA SER A 21 -14.07 -4.20 -2.68
C SER A 21 -12.82 -4.30 -3.55
N GLY A 22 -12.99 -4.58 -4.86
CA GLY A 22 -11.92 -4.44 -5.85
C GLY A 22 -11.42 -3.00 -5.99
N TYR A 23 -12.20 -2.03 -5.48
CA TYR A 23 -11.90 -0.61 -5.47
C TYR A 23 -11.47 -0.06 -4.09
N GLN A 24 -11.21 -0.92 -3.11
CA GLN A 24 -10.66 -0.49 -1.81
C GLN A 24 -9.18 -0.89 -1.70
N PRO A 25 -8.37 -0.14 -0.93
CA PRO A 25 -7.05 -0.61 -0.53
C PRO A 25 -7.18 -1.98 0.14
N LEU A 26 -6.29 -2.93 -0.19
CA LEU A 26 -6.36 -4.32 0.28
C LEU A 26 -6.47 -4.42 1.81
N ALA A 27 -5.74 -3.56 2.54
CA ALA A 27 -5.79 -3.49 3.99
C ALA A 27 -7.19 -3.12 4.52
N THR A 28 -7.97 -2.32 3.79
CA THR A 28 -9.35 -1.97 4.18
C THR A 28 -10.28 -3.16 4.02
N VAL A 29 -10.13 -3.92 2.92
CA VAL A 29 -10.93 -5.14 2.68
C VAL A 29 -10.65 -6.17 3.77
N GLU A 30 -9.38 -6.40 4.11
CA GLU A 30 -8.98 -7.32 5.16
C GLU A 30 -9.48 -6.87 6.53
N PHE A 31 -9.30 -5.58 6.89
CA PHE A 31 -9.78 -5.06 8.16
C PHE A 31 -11.29 -5.22 8.31
N VAL A 32 -12.07 -4.84 7.28
CA VAL A 32 -13.54 -4.97 7.30
C VAL A 32 -13.97 -6.44 7.36
N GLY A 33 -13.26 -7.34 6.66
CA GLY A 33 -13.52 -8.78 6.71
C GLY A 33 -13.28 -9.37 8.11
N ASN A 34 -12.22 -8.94 8.79
CA ASN A 34 -11.85 -9.43 10.12
C ASN A 34 -12.58 -8.72 11.27
N ASN A 35 -13.20 -7.57 11.02
CA ASN A 35 -13.91 -6.78 12.03
C ASN A 35 -15.39 -6.56 11.61
N PRO A 36 -16.23 -7.60 11.68
CA PRO A 36 -17.66 -7.49 11.36
C PRO A 36 -18.37 -6.71 12.47
N GLY A 37 -18.37 -5.38 12.35
CA GLY A 37 -19.01 -4.46 13.29
C GLY A 37 -19.79 -3.35 12.60
N PRO A 38 -20.55 -2.55 13.37
CA PRO A 38 -21.31 -1.42 12.82
C PRO A 38 -20.38 -0.28 12.34
N THR A 39 -19.24 -0.11 12.99
CA THR A 39 -18.22 0.86 12.59
C THR A 39 -17.40 0.31 11.44
N ARG A 40 -17.48 0.96 10.27
CA ARG A 40 -16.74 0.56 9.08
C ARG A 40 -15.61 1.54 8.81
N LEU A 41 -14.45 1.04 8.39
CA LEU A 41 -13.44 1.89 7.75
C LEU A 41 -13.87 2.19 6.32
N GLN A 42 -13.75 3.45 5.92
CA GLN A 42 -14.07 3.94 4.58
C GLN A 42 -12.87 4.68 4.02
N ALA A 43 -12.48 4.36 2.78
CA ALA A 43 -11.54 5.17 2.02
C ALA A 43 -12.25 6.44 1.54
N VAL A 44 -11.78 7.61 1.98
CA VAL A 44 -12.40 8.92 1.68
C VAL A 44 -11.54 9.79 0.76
N TYR A 45 -10.31 9.39 0.49
CA TYR A 45 -9.39 10.08 -0.43
C TYR A 45 -8.32 9.12 -0.95
N LEU A 46 -8.08 9.09 -2.25
CA LEU A 46 -7.04 8.26 -2.87
C LEU A 46 -5.77 9.09 -3.11
N LEU A 47 -4.64 8.63 -2.58
CA LEU A 47 -3.33 9.25 -2.84
C LEU A 47 -2.74 8.80 -4.17
N TYR A 48 -2.97 7.54 -4.55
CA TYR A 48 -2.55 7.00 -5.83
C TYR A 48 -3.74 6.38 -6.56
N SER A 49 -3.98 6.83 -7.79
CA SER A 49 -5.04 6.31 -8.67
C SER A 49 -4.78 4.88 -9.15
N ARG A 50 -3.52 4.41 -9.05
CA ARG A 50 -3.12 3.03 -9.32
C ARG A 50 -2.29 2.47 -8.17
N SER A 51 -2.38 1.16 -7.97
CA SER A 51 -1.50 0.44 -7.06
C SER A 51 -0.04 0.56 -7.48
N THR A 52 0.83 0.77 -6.50
CA THR A 52 2.29 0.78 -6.64
C THR A 52 2.92 -0.56 -6.21
N LEU A 53 2.10 -1.60 -5.97
CA LEU A 53 2.56 -2.93 -5.57
C LEU A 53 3.42 -3.57 -6.64
N VAL A 54 4.60 -4.03 -6.24
CA VAL A 54 5.61 -4.58 -7.14
C VAL A 54 6.38 -5.73 -6.48
N LEU A 55 6.79 -6.70 -7.30
CA LEU A 55 7.87 -7.63 -6.97
C LEU A 55 9.13 -7.17 -7.68
N MET A 56 10.25 -7.12 -6.96
CA MET A 56 11.53 -6.69 -7.51
C MET A 56 12.54 -7.82 -7.42
N ALA A 57 13.29 -8.02 -8.49
CA ALA A 57 14.38 -8.99 -8.54
C ALA A 57 15.60 -8.33 -9.19
N LEU A 58 16.79 -8.74 -8.77
CA LEU A 58 18.02 -8.36 -9.47
C LEU A 58 18.19 -9.27 -10.69
N LYS A 59 18.63 -8.76 -11.84
CA LYS A 59 18.87 -9.58 -13.05
C LYS A 59 19.72 -10.82 -12.78
N LYS A 60 20.69 -10.72 -11.86
CA LYS A 60 21.56 -11.82 -11.42
C LYS A 60 20.80 -13.02 -10.81
N SER A 61 19.56 -12.86 -10.34
CA SER A 61 18.75 -13.98 -9.82
C SER A 61 18.05 -14.80 -10.91
N GLY A 62 18.21 -14.40 -12.17
CA GLY A 62 17.65 -15.08 -13.34
C GLY A 62 16.15 -14.85 -13.52
N ILE A 63 15.55 -13.92 -12.80
CA ILE A 63 14.12 -13.57 -12.90
C ILE A 63 13.98 -12.39 -13.86
N ASN A 64 13.64 -12.65 -15.12
CA ASN A 64 13.54 -11.62 -16.18
C ASN A 64 12.12 -11.34 -16.62
N LYS A 65 11.21 -12.29 -16.43
CA LYS A 65 9.76 -12.14 -16.65
C LYS A 65 8.98 -12.65 -15.44
N PRO A 66 7.71 -12.26 -15.26
CA PRO A 66 6.92 -12.68 -14.11
C PRO A 66 6.87 -14.20 -13.88
N GLN A 67 6.83 -15.00 -14.95
CA GLN A 67 6.74 -16.45 -14.84
C GLN A 67 8.00 -17.09 -14.22
N ASP A 68 9.15 -16.42 -14.29
CA ASP A 68 10.41 -16.89 -13.71
C ASP A 68 10.40 -16.84 -12.17
N LEU A 69 9.36 -16.26 -11.56
CA LEU A 69 9.14 -16.29 -10.11
C LEU A 69 8.84 -17.71 -9.61
N ALA A 70 8.35 -18.62 -10.47
CA ALA A 70 8.07 -19.99 -10.06
C ALA A 70 9.32 -20.69 -9.51
N GLY A 71 9.21 -21.31 -8.35
CA GLY A 71 10.30 -21.96 -7.63
C GLY A 71 11.23 -21.02 -6.84
N LYS A 72 11.00 -19.71 -6.89
CA LYS A 72 11.90 -18.71 -6.27
C LYS A 72 11.56 -18.42 -4.81
N LYS A 73 12.56 -17.92 -4.09
CA LYS A 73 12.44 -17.42 -2.72
C LYS A 73 12.24 -15.91 -2.71
N ILE A 74 11.16 -15.45 -2.10
CA ILE A 74 10.77 -14.04 -2.07
C ILE A 74 10.83 -13.50 -0.64
N ALA A 75 11.68 -12.50 -0.38
CA ALA A 75 11.76 -11.81 0.90
C ALA A 75 10.56 -10.87 1.09
N ALA A 76 9.76 -11.11 2.13
CA ALA A 76 8.55 -10.32 2.39
C ALA A 76 8.09 -10.38 3.85
N PRO A 77 7.79 -9.22 4.48
CA PRO A 77 7.07 -9.17 5.74
C PRO A 77 5.73 -9.91 5.65
N VAL A 78 5.32 -10.55 6.74
CA VAL A 78 4.06 -11.32 6.80
C VAL A 78 2.83 -10.45 6.58
N PHE A 79 2.90 -9.17 6.96
CA PHE A 79 1.81 -8.21 6.80
C PHE A 79 1.80 -7.51 5.43
N ASP A 80 2.78 -7.77 4.56
CA ASP A 80 2.95 -7.05 3.29
C ASP A 80 1.77 -7.31 2.33
N SER A 81 1.20 -6.24 1.80
CA SER A 81 0.08 -6.31 0.85
C SER A 81 0.46 -6.99 -0.47
N VAL A 82 1.70 -6.84 -0.95
CA VAL A 82 2.20 -7.55 -2.14
C VAL A 82 2.21 -9.05 -1.88
N ARG A 83 2.70 -9.49 -0.71
CA ARG A 83 2.70 -10.91 -0.33
C ARG A 83 1.27 -11.46 -0.25
N LYS A 84 0.38 -10.73 0.43
CA LYS A 84 -1.03 -11.14 0.59
C LYS A 84 -1.78 -11.20 -0.75
N SER A 85 -1.44 -10.34 -1.69
CA SER A 85 -2.03 -10.33 -3.03
C SER A 85 -1.30 -11.23 -4.03
N PHE A 86 -0.19 -11.89 -3.65
CA PHE A 86 0.52 -12.77 -4.56
C PHE A 86 -0.35 -13.86 -5.19
N PRO A 87 -1.30 -14.52 -4.50
CA PRO A 87 -2.14 -15.53 -5.13
C PRO A 87 -3.00 -15.01 -6.29
N ILE A 88 -3.49 -13.76 -6.24
CA ILE A 88 -4.23 -13.18 -7.38
C ILE A 88 -3.28 -12.82 -8.52
N TYR A 89 -2.06 -12.37 -8.20
CA TYR A 89 -1.04 -12.04 -9.19
C TYR A 89 -0.50 -13.28 -9.89
N ALA A 90 -0.14 -14.33 -9.15
CA ALA A 90 0.30 -15.62 -9.66
C ALA A 90 -0.70 -16.20 -10.68
N ARG A 91 -2.00 -16.17 -10.35
CA ARG A 91 -3.06 -16.57 -11.30
C ARG A 91 -3.11 -15.69 -12.55
N ALA A 92 -2.95 -14.37 -12.40
CA ALA A 92 -2.96 -13.44 -13.54
C ALA A 92 -1.79 -13.66 -14.50
N ILE A 93 -0.62 -14.06 -13.98
CA ILE A 93 0.58 -14.34 -14.80
C ILE A 93 0.72 -15.81 -15.21
N GLY A 94 -0.21 -16.68 -14.81
CA GLY A 94 -0.24 -18.09 -15.20
C GLY A 94 0.71 -19.02 -14.44
N ILE A 95 1.07 -18.71 -13.18
CA ILE A 95 1.87 -19.62 -12.33
C ILE A 95 1.07 -20.09 -11.12
N ASP A 96 1.46 -21.24 -10.54
CA ASP A 96 0.87 -21.73 -9.29
C ASP A 96 1.18 -20.77 -8.14
N PRO A 97 0.19 -20.24 -7.40
CA PRO A 97 0.40 -19.45 -6.19
C PRO A 97 1.33 -20.09 -5.13
N LYS A 98 1.41 -21.42 -5.11
CA LYS A 98 2.25 -22.18 -4.18
C LYS A 98 3.66 -22.44 -4.70
N SER A 99 3.96 -22.06 -5.95
CA SER A 99 5.27 -22.30 -6.56
C SER A 99 6.40 -21.48 -5.93
N VAL A 100 6.09 -20.44 -5.15
CA VAL A 100 7.10 -19.57 -4.52
C VAL A 100 7.23 -19.85 -3.03
N THR A 101 8.43 -19.66 -2.51
CA THR A 101 8.69 -19.70 -1.06
C THR A 101 8.83 -18.30 -0.51
N PHE A 102 7.96 -17.89 0.41
CA PHE A 102 8.13 -16.62 1.10
C PHE A 102 9.11 -16.75 2.27
N LEU A 103 10.21 -16.00 2.21
CA LEU A 103 11.08 -15.76 3.34
C LEU A 103 10.51 -14.59 4.16
N SER A 104 9.93 -14.91 5.32
CA SER A 104 9.45 -13.90 6.26
C SER A 104 10.61 -13.08 6.80
N THR A 105 10.45 -11.76 6.82
CA THR A 105 11.54 -10.84 7.19
C THR A 105 10.98 -9.51 7.70
N ASP A 106 11.79 -8.76 8.44
CA ASP A 106 11.46 -7.39 8.81
C ASP A 106 11.71 -6.42 7.64
N PRO A 107 10.92 -5.34 7.51
CA PRO A 107 11.10 -4.36 6.44
C PRO A 107 12.54 -3.82 6.33
N ALA A 108 13.23 -3.65 7.46
CA ALA A 108 14.56 -3.04 7.51
C ALA A 108 15.65 -3.86 6.80
N ILE A 109 15.51 -5.19 6.75
CA ILE A 109 16.53 -6.10 6.20
C ILE A 109 16.10 -6.75 4.88
N ARG A 110 14.85 -6.55 4.46
CA ARG A 110 14.25 -7.18 3.29
C ARG A 110 15.08 -7.03 2.01
N GLU A 111 15.46 -5.81 1.65
CA GLU A 111 16.25 -5.54 0.45
C GLU A 111 17.70 -6.06 0.60
N THR A 112 18.25 -6.07 1.81
CA THR A 112 19.59 -6.63 2.10
C THR A 112 19.65 -8.11 1.76
N LEU A 113 18.60 -8.87 2.05
CA LEU A 113 18.54 -10.31 1.74
C LEU A 113 18.60 -10.57 0.22
N VAL A 114 17.99 -9.71 -0.59
CA VAL A 114 18.08 -9.80 -2.06
C VAL A 114 19.48 -9.42 -2.55
N ILE A 115 20.08 -8.37 -1.99
CA ILE A 115 21.44 -7.94 -2.36
C ILE A 115 22.46 -9.06 -2.10
N ARG A 116 22.34 -9.71 -0.94
CA ARG A 116 23.19 -10.85 -0.53
C ARG A 116 22.88 -12.16 -1.26
N GLY A 117 21.77 -12.24 -2.00
CA GLY A 117 21.34 -13.46 -2.70
C GLY A 117 20.73 -14.52 -1.78
N GLU A 118 20.35 -14.14 -0.55
CA GLU A 118 19.63 -15.03 0.38
C GLU A 118 18.16 -15.20 -0.03
N ALA A 119 17.62 -14.24 -0.79
CA ALA A 119 16.35 -14.31 -1.50
C ALA A 119 16.53 -13.88 -2.96
N ASP A 120 15.76 -14.48 -3.87
CA ASP A 120 15.86 -14.22 -5.31
C ASP A 120 15.13 -12.93 -5.74
N ALA A 121 14.09 -12.56 -4.97
CA ALA A 121 13.25 -11.40 -5.20
C ALA A 121 12.72 -10.84 -3.87
N THR A 122 12.11 -9.67 -3.93
CA THR A 122 11.43 -9.05 -2.80
C THR A 122 10.11 -8.38 -3.19
N THR A 123 9.26 -8.23 -2.19
CA THR A 123 8.03 -7.43 -2.25
C THR A 123 8.33 -5.96 -2.00
N GLY A 124 7.50 -5.06 -2.51
CA GLY A 124 7.53 -3.66 -2.11
C GLY A 124 6.57 -2.77 -2.89
N PHE A 125 6.85 -1.47 -2.80
CA PHE A 125 6.25 -0.44 -3.63
C PHE A 125 7.30 0.08 -4.61
N GLU A 126 6.89 0.68 -5.74
CA GLU A 126 7.82 1.12 -6.80
C GLU A 126 9.04 1.94 -6.28
N LEU A 127 8.85 2.75 -5.23
CA LEU A 127 9.92 3.55 -4.63
C LEU A 127 10.95 2.73 -3.84
N ASN A 128 10.64 1.50 -3.43
CA ASN A 128 11.62 0.62 -2.77
C ASN A 128 12.79 0.23 -3.70
N ARG A 129 12.67 0.48 -5.02
CA ARG A 129 13.82 0.45 -5.95
C ARG A 129 14.98 1.31 -5.46
N LEU A 130 14.70 2.48 -4.88
CA LEU A 130 15.74 3.38 -4.35
C LEU A 130 16.51 2.74 -3.19
N THR A 131 15.85 1.94 -2.36
CA THR A 131 16.49 1.21 -1.26
C THR A 131 17.45 0.14 -1.78
N LEU A 132 17.09 -0.57 -2.86
CA LEU A 132 18.00 -1.52 -3.52
C LEU A 132 19.24 -0.80 -4.07
N VAL A 133 19.04 0.36 -4.72
CA VAL A 133 20.15 1.18 -5.26
C VAL A 133 21.07 1.68 -4.14
N GLN A 134 20.50 2.20 -3.04
CA GLN A 134 21.27 2.63 -1.87
C GLN A 134 22.08 1.50 -1.22
N ARG A 135 21.66 0.24 -1.40
CA ARG A 135 22.35 -0.96 -0.92
C ARG A 135 23.31 -1.56 -1.94
N GLY A 136 23.59 -0.86 -3.05
CA GLY A 136 24.63 -1.21 -4.02
C GLY A 136 24.14 -1.93 -5.28
N ALA A 137 22.83 -2.08 -5.50
CA ALA A 137 22.33 -2.50 -6.81
C ALA A 137 22.49 -1.36 -7.83
N LYS A 138 22.83 -1.70 -9.08
CA LYS A 138 22.65 -0.77 -10.19
C LYS A 138 21.18 -0.72 -10.54
N ASP A 139 20.70 0.47 -10.87
CA ASP A 139 19.28 0.65 -11.17
C ASP A 139 18.82 -0.17 -12.38
N GLU A 140 19.65 -0.18 -13.42
CA GLU A 140 19.43 -0.95 -14.64
C GLU A 140 19.35 -2.47 -14.41
N ASP A 141 19.85 -2.96 -13.27
CA ASP A 141 19.85 -4.38 -12.91
C ASP A 141 18.61 -4.79 -12.09
N ILE A 142 17.68 -3.88 -11.84
CA ILE A 142 16.46 -4.15 -11.08
C ILE A 142 15.29 -4.42 -12.04
N ASN A 143 14.82 -5.65 -12.08
CA ASN A 143 13.58 -6.02 -12.73
C ASN A 143 12.40 -5.76 -11.79
N MET A 144 11.41 -5.02 -12.26
CA MET A 144 10.19 -4.69 -11.52
C MET A 144 8.98 -5.34 -12.19
N PHE A 145 8.25 -6.17 -11.44
CA PHE A 145 7.04 -6.83 -11.88
C PHE A 145 5.84 -6.22 -11.16
N ARG A 146 5.20 -5.25 -11.82
CA ARG A 146 4.08 -4.50 -11.22
C ARG A 146 2.81 -5.31 -11.32
N TYR A 147 1.99 -5.23 -10.28
CA TYR A 147 0.72 -5.95 -10.24
C TYR A 147 -0.27 -5.42 -11.29
N VAL A 148 -0.19 -4.12 -11.59
CA VAL A 148 -1.01 -3.47 -12.61
C VAL A 148 -0.68 -3.94 -14.03
N ASP A 149 0.58 -4.32 -14.30
CA ASP A 149 1.01 -4.82 -15.61
C ASP A 149 0.43 -6.23 -15.90
N ALA A 150 0.04 -6.96 -14.85
CA ALA A 150 -0.70 -8.23 -14.95
C ALA A 150 -2.23 -8.03 -15.05
N GLY A 151 -2.71 -6.80 -15.27
CA GLY A 151 -4.14 -6.48 -15.42
C GLY A 151 -4.91 -6.38 -14.09
N LEU A 152 -4.23 -6.41 -12.95
CA LEU A 152 -4.89 -6.26 -11.64
C LEU A 152 -5.24 -4.78 -11.39
N LYS A 153 -6.54 -4.51 -11.25
CA LYS A 153 -7.08 -3.19 -10.92
C LYS A 153 -7.14 -3.00 -9.40
N LEU A 154 -5.99 -2.68 -8.82
CA LEU A 154 -5.85 -2.39 -7.39
C LEU A 154 -5.65 -0.89 -7.21
N TYR A 155 -6.32 -0.26 -6.24
CA TYR A 155 -5.98 1.11 -5.84
C TYR A 155 -4.79 1.12 -4.89
N GLY A 156 -4.05 2.24 -4.92
CA GLY A 156 -2.95 2.47 -4.01
C GLY A 156 -3.41 2.99 -2.65
N ASN A 157 -2.53 3.75 -2.00
CA ASN A 157 -2.78 4.26 -0.65
C ASN A 157 -3.98 5.21 -0.62
N ALA A 158 -4.76 5.13 0.45
CA ALA A 158 -5.92 5.99 0.68
C ALA A 158 -5.94 6.48 2.12
N VAL A 159 -6.58 7.63 2.33
CA VAL A 159 -6.96 8.09 3.67
C VAL A 159 -8.18 7.30 4.12
N LEU A 160 -8.02 6.57 5.21
CA LEU A 160 -9.09 5.77 5.81
C LEU A 160 -9.67 6.49 7.01
N VAL A 161 -10.99 6.58 7.08
CA VAL A 161 -11.72 7.20 8.19
C VAL A 161 -12.84 6.26 8.63
N SER A 162 -13.08 6.17 9.95
CA SER A 162 -14.18 5.39 10.48
C SER A 162 -15.53 6.06 10.18
N SER A 163 -16.57 5.26 9.95
CA SER A 163 -17.93 5.75 9.74
C SER A 163 -18.44 6.59 10.92
N LYS A 164 -17.97 6.29 12.14
CA LYS A 164 -18.25 7.09 13.35
C LYS A 164 -17.65 8.49 13.26
N MET A 165 -16.36 8.62 12.89
CA MET A 165 -15.71 9.92 12.75
C MET A 165 -16.35 10.77 11.64
N ILE A 166 -16.77 10.13 10.55
CA ILE A 166 -17.50 10.80 9.47
C ILE A 166 -18.84 11.35 9.98
N ALA A 167 -19.58 10.57 10.77
CA ALA A 167 -20.88 10.99 11.30
C ALA A 167 -20.76 12.05 12.40
N GLU A 168 -19.82 11.88 13.33
CA GLU A 168 -19.71 12.71 14.53
C GLU A 168 -18.87 13.99 14.28
N ASN A 169 -17.91 13.95 13.36
CA ASN A 169 -17.02 15.09 13.11
C ASN A 169 -16.69 15.31 11.62
N PRO A 170 -17.70 15.53 10.75
CA PRO A 170 -17.49 15.70 9.31
C PRO A 170 -16.65 16.94 8.96
N ARG A 171 -16.68 17.98 9.82
CA ARG A 171 -15.86 19.18 9.63
C ARG A 171 -14.37 18.89 9.79
N ALA A 172 -13.98 18.12 10.80
CA ALA A 172 -12.57 17.71 10.96
C ALA A 172 -12.10 16.83 9.80
N VAL A 173 -12.94 15.89 9.34
CA VAL A 173 -12.62 15.05 8.16
C VAL A 173 -12.38 15.92 6.93
N THR A 174 -13.27 16.88 6.65
CA THR A 174 -13.13 17.80 5.51
C THR A 174 -11.88 18.67 5.63
N GLY A 175 -11.59 19.18 6.83
CA GLY A 175 -10.39 19.98 7.09
C GLY A 175 -9.10 19.18 6.84
N LEU A 176 -9.05 17.94 7.32
CA LEU A 176 -7.94 17.01 7.07
C LEU A 176 -7.74 16.77 5.57
N LEU A 177 -8.82 16.46 4.84
CA LEU A 177 -8.72 16.21 3.40
C LEU A 177 -8.24 17.42 2.60
N ARG A 178 -8.68 18.64 2.96
CA ARG A 178 -8.17 19.88 2.35
C ARG A 178 -6.69 20.08 2.63
N ALA A 179 -6.24 19.82 3.87
CA ALA A 179 -4.84 19.94 4.24
C ALA A 179 -3.97 18.96 3.46
N ILE A 180 -4.38 17.70 3.36
CA ILE A 180 -3.69 16.65 2.58
C ILE A 180 -3.64 17.05 1.10
N ASN A 181 -4.76 17.47 0.51
CA ASN A 181 -4.80 17.86 -0.91
C ASN A 181 -3.87 19.04 -1.20
N ARG A 182 -3.86 20.06 -0.34
CA ARG A 182 -2.94 21.19 -0.47
C ARG A 182 -1.48 20.74 -0.35
N ALA A 183 -1.15 19.93 0.66
CA ALA A 183 0.20 19.41 0.85
C ALA A 183 0.71 18.61 -0.37
N MET A 184 -0.17 17.83 -1.00
CA MET A 184 0.14 17.11 -2.24
C MET A 184 0.43 18.07 -3.40
N ILE A 185 -0.41 19.09 -3.59
CA ILE A 185 -0.21 20.12 -4.63
C ILE A 185 1.13 20.84 -4.40
N ASP A 186 1.40 21.27 -3.18
CA ASP A 186 2.62 22.00 -2.83
C ASP A 186 3.87 21.13 -3.02
N THR A 187 3.80 19.85 -2.67
CA THR A 187 4.91 18.88 -2.86
C THR A 187 5.21 18.66 -4.34
N ILE A 188 4.17 18.59 -5.18
CA ILE A 188 4.33 18.43 -6.63
C ILE A 188 4.91 19.70 -7.25
N ALA A 189 4.43 20.87 -6.82
CA ALA A 189 4.89 22.16 -7.32
C ALA A 189 6.34 22.45 -6.90
N ASN A 190 6.73 22.07 -5.68
CA ASN A 190 8.04 22.38 -5.10
C ASN A 190 8.76 21.14 -4.50
N PRO A 191 9.21 20.17 -5.33
CA PRO A 191 9.80 18.92 -4.84
C PRO A 191 11.06 19.12 -3.98
N GLU A 192 11.90 20.11 -4.28
CA GLU A 192 13.10 20.39 -3.49
C GLU A 192 12.79 20.84 -2.08
N GLU A 193 11.76 21.68 -1.92
CA GLU A 193 11.30 22.15 -0.62
C GLU A 193 10.71 21.00 0.19
N ALA A 194 9.94 20.12 -0.45
CA ALA A 194 9.43 18.91 0.18
C ALA A 194 10.57 17.97 0.63
N ILE A 195 11.65 17.83 -0.14
CA ILE A 195 12.84 17.06 0.26
C ILE A 195 13.51 17.71 1.47
N ARG A 196 13.66 19.04 1.48
CA ARG A 196 14.22 19.77 2.63
C ARG A 196 13.36 19.57 3.89
N ALA A 197 12.04 19.68 3.76
CA ALA A 197 11.11 19.47 4.86
C ALA A 197 11.16 18.03 5.42
N ASN A 198 11.31 17.02 4.56
CA ASN A 198 11.44 15.62 4.99
C ASN A 198 12.81 15.27 5.62
N LYS A 199 13.85 16.06 5.35
CA LYS A 199 15.17 15.92 5.99
C LYS A 199 15.27 16.64 7.33
N ALA A 200 14.25 17.42 7.71
CA ALA A 200 14.23 18.06 9.02
C ALA A 200 14.08 16.98 10.12
N PRO A 201 14.91 17.01 11.19
CA PRO A 201 15.01 15.91 12.14
C PRO A 201 13.75 15.56 12.97
N ASP A 202 12.63 16.29 12.86
CA ASP A 202 11.45 16.13 13.73
C ASP A 202 10.12 16.01 12.97
N LEU A 203 9.92 14.88 12.29
CA LEU A 203 8.57 14.42 11.90
C LEU A 203 7.96 13.44 12.90
N THR A 204 8.67 13.13 13.99
CA THR A 204 8.04 12.63 15.22
C THR A 204 7.16 13.74 15.77
N ILE A 205 5.86 13.63 15.53
CA ILE A 205 4.85 14.41 16.24
C ILE A 205 4.99 14.04 17.73
N ASP A 206 5.81 14.80 18.45
CA ASP A 206 5.70 14.92 19.89
C ASP A 206 4.66 15.99 20.19
N THR A 207 3.49 15.56 20.65
CA THR A 207 2.40 16.44 21.12
C THR A 207 2.70 17.10 22.48
N GLY A 208 3.95 17.12 22.96
CA GLY A 208 4.33 17.68 24.27
C GLY A 208 4.57 19.18 24.33
N GLU A 209 5.32 19.80 23.40
CA GLU A 209 6.05 21.04 23.75
C GLU A 209 6.03 22.17 22.70
N ARG A 210 4.84 22.61 22.26
CA ARG A 210 4.66 23.98 21.74
C ARG A 210 3.75 24.84 22.62
N ARG A 211 3.81 24.63 23.94
CA ARG A 211 3.37 25.59 24.95
C ARG A 211 4.57 26.46 25.38
N ALA A 212 4.96 27.47 24.60
CA ALA A 212 5.84 28.54 25.13
C ALA A 212 5.93 29.82 24.29
N GLN A 213 5.55 29.85 23.02
CA GLN A 213 5.87 31.01 22.16
C GLN A 213 4.77 31.35 21.16
N ILE A 214 3.59 31.78 21.61
CA ILE A 214 2.88 32.96 21.05
C ILE A 214 1.98 33.50 22.16
N GLY A 215 2.52 34.39 22.98
CA GLY A 215 1.84 35.01 24.11
C GLY A 215 2.84 35.73 25.01
N LYS A 216 3.49 36.76 24.45
CA LYS A 216 4.13 37.85 25.22
C LYS A 216 3.09 38.98 25.38
N PRO A 217 3.15 39.86 26.40
CA PRO A 217 4.35 40.51 26.95
C PRO A 217 5.09 39.70 28.02
#